data_AF-A0A6B3CDG7-F1
#
_entry.id   AF-A0A6B3CDG7-F1
#
_cell.length_a   1.000
_cell.length_b   1.000
_cell.length_c   1.000
_cell.angle_alpha   90.00
_cell.angle_beta   90.00
_cell.angle_gamma   90.00
#
_symmetry.space_group_name_H-M   'P 1'
#
loop_
_entity.id
_entity.type
_entity.pdbx_description
1 polymer ?
#
loop_
_entity_poly.entity_id
_entity_poly.type
_entity_poly.pdbx_seq_one_letter_code
_entity_poly.pdbx_strand_id
1 'polypeptide(L)' 'QPAQDFKRALDGDEGPNTGGMGAYSPLPWADPKLVDEVVQSVLQPTVDEMRRRGTPFSGLLYAGLAITSRG' A
#
# COMPACT_ATOMS: atom_id res chain seq x y z
N GLN A 1 1.83 5.76 8.36
CA GLN A 1 0.35 5.74 8.32
C GLN A 1 -0.05 5.40 6.90
N PRO A 2 -1.03 4.51 6.69
CA PRO A 2 -1.45 4.12 5.35
C PRO A 2 -2.20 5.28 4.67
N ALA A 3 -2.25 5.22 3.34
CA ALA A 3 -2.97 6.18 2.52
C ALA A 3 -3.78 5.43 1.46
N GLN A 4 -4.89 6.03 1.05
CA GLN A 4 -5.74 5.54 -0.04
C GLN A 4 -5.70 6.60 -1.13
N ASP A 5 -5.38 6.16 -2.34
CA ASP A 5 -5.32 6.99 -3.52
C ASP A 5 -6.54 6.77 -4.42
N PHE A 6 -6.93 7.81 -5.13
CA PHE A 6 -7.99 7.79 -6.12
C PHE A 6 -7.36 7.80 -7.51
N LYS A 7 -7.29 6.65 -8.16
CA LYS A 7 -6.60 6.52 -9.46
C LYS A 7 -7.44 6.96 -10.66
N ARG A 8 -8.76 7.03 -10.52
CA ARG A 8 -9.70 7.30 -11.63
C ARG A 8 -9.74 8.78 -11.97
N ALA A 9 -9.74 9.09 -13.27
CA ALA A 9 -9.64 10.47 -13.76
C ALA A 9 -10.88 11.32 -13.47
N LEU A 10 -12.04 10.70 -13.30
CA LEU A 10 -13.33 11.35 -13.12
C LEU A 10 -13.98 10.93 -11.79
N ASP A 11 -14.95 11.73 -11.33
CA ASP A 11 -15.73 11.44 -10.13
C ASP A 11 -16.47 10.09 -10.24
N GLY A 12 -16.75 9.46 -9.10
CA GLY A 12 -17.46 8.19 -9.05
C GLY A 12 -16.63 6.98 -9.51
N ASP A 13 -15.30 7.07 -9.43
CA ASP A 13 -14.37 6.05 -9.90
C ASP A 13 -14.48 5.75 -11.43
N GLU A 14 -14.79 6.77 -12.22
CA GLU A 14 -14.96 6.67 -13.68
C GLU A 14 -13.73 7.13 -14.49
N GLY A 15 -13.74 6.81 -15.79
CA GLY A 15 -12.69 7.21 -16.73
C GLY A 15 -11.41 6.36 -16.64
N PRO A 16 -10.35 6.75 -17.38
CA PRO A 16 -9.10 5.99 -17.42
C PRO A 16 -8.36 6.03 -16.08
N ASN A 17 -7.48 5.05 -15.87
CA ASN A 17 -6.54 5.08 -14.76
C ASN A 17 -5.50 6.19 -14.96
N THR A 18 -5.16 6.85 -13.87
CA THR A 18 -4.10 7.87 -13.77
C THR A 18 -3.04 7.42 -12.75
N GLY A 19 -2.01 8.23 -12.54
CA GLY A 19 -1.07 8.04 -11.44
C GLY A 19 -1.65 8.33 -10.05
N GLY A 20 -2.85 8.91 -9.97
CA GLY A 20 -3.50 9.36 -8.74
C GLY A 20 -4.02 10.79 -8.87
N MET A 21 -5.33 10.98 -8.72
CA MET A 21 -6.00 12.29 -8.70
C MET A 21 -6.00 12.92 -7.31
N GLY A 22 -5.67 12.14 -6.30
CA GLY A 22 -5.60 12.58 -4.91
C GLY A 22 -5.43 11.38 -3.98
N ALA A 23 -5.03 11.66 -2.75
CA ALA A 23 -4.95 10.67 -1.68
C ALA A 23 -5.23 11.32 -0.33
N TYR A 24 -5.59 10.50 0.66
CA TYR A 24 -5.73 10.97 2.04
C TYR A 24 -5.12 9.98 3.03
N SER A 25 -4.72 10.53 4.18
CA SER A 25 -4.15 9.81 5.31
C SER A 25 -4.44 10.61 6.60
N PRO A 26 -4.67 9.96 7.76
CA PRO A 26 -4.78 8.51 7.95
C PRO A 26 -6.08 7.94 7.37
N LEU A 27 -6.21 6.61 7.38
CA LEU A 27 -7.43 5.91 6.95
C LEU A 27 -8.30 5.63 8.19
N PRO A 28 -9.32 6.47 8.51
CA PRO A 28 -10.13 6.29 9.71
C PRO A 28 -11.00 5.02 9.68
N TRP A 29 -11.21 4.44 8.49
CA TRP A 29 -11.93 3.19 8.30
C TRP A 29 -11.05 1.94 8.43
N ALA A 30 -9.72 2.09 8.37
CA ALA A 30 -8.81 0.96 8.42
C ALA A 30 -8.68 0.42 9.84
N ASP A 31 -8.56 -0.90 9.98
CA ASP A 31 -8.24 -1.52 11.26
C ASP A 31 -6.92 -0.92 11.80
N PRO A 32 -6.85 -0.48 13.07
CA PRO A 32 -5.61 0.00 13.67
C PRO A 32 -4.43 -0.97 13.56
N LYS A 33 -4.70 -2.28 13.45
CA LYS A 33 -3.70 -3.35 13.29
C LYS A 33 -3.22 -3.55 11.85
N LEU A 34 -3.90 -2.96 10.87
CA LEU A 34 -3.59 -3.17 9.45
C LEU A 34 -2.13 -2.86 9.12
N VAL A 35 -1.57 -1.80 9.71
CA VAL A 35 -0.18 -1.41 9.47
C VAL A 35 0.77 -2.50 9.96
N ASP A 36 0.57 -2.99 11.18
CA ASP A 36 1.42 -4.02 11.77
C ASP A 36 1.32 -5.34 11.00
N GLU A 37 0.12 -5.72 10.59
CA GLU A 37 -0.11 -6.91 9.78
C GLU A 37 0.60 -6.81 8.43
N VAL A 38 0.49 -5.68 7.72
CA VAL A 38 1.17 -5.46 6.44
C VAL A 38 2.69 -5.48 6.60
N VAL A 39 3.21 -4.88 7.67
CA VAL A 39 4.65 -4.90 7.95
C VAL A 39 5.13 -6.34 8.14
N GLN A 40 4.43 -7.12 8.97
CA GLN A 40 4.84 -8.49 9.31
C GLN A 40 4.65 -9.49 8.16
N SER A 41 3.57 -9.36 7.40
CA SER A 41 3.20 -10.34 6.37
C SER A 41 3.71 -10.01 4.97
N VAL A 42 3.96 -8.72 4.67
CA VAL A 42 4.34 -8.27 3.32
C VAL A 42 5.70 -7.58 3.32
N LEU A 43 5.87 -6.49 4.08
CA LEU A 43 7.05 -5.62 3.92
C LEU A 43 8.33 -6.28 4.44
N GLN A 44 8.31 -6.79 5.67
CA GLN A 44 9.48 -7.41 6.30
C GLN A 44 9.96 -8.66 5.54
N PRO A 45 9.07 -9.62 5.18
CA PRO A 45 9.48 -10.77 4.37
C PRO A 45 10.06 -10.38 3.01
N THR A 46 9.54 -9.32 2.38
CA THR A 46 10.04 -8.80 1.10
C THR A 46 11.47 -8.28 1.22
N VAL A 47 11.77 -7.45 2.23
CA VAL A 47 13.13 -6.91 2.41
C VAL A 47 14.13 -7.96 2.89
N ASP A 48 13.70 -8.93 3.69
CA ASP A 48 14.55 -10.03 4.13
C ASP A 48 14.91 -10.97 2.99
N GLU A 49 13.96 -11.26 2.09
CA GLU A 49 14.22 -12.06 0.90
C GLU A 49 15.18 -11.35 -0.06
N MET A 50 15.03 -10.03 -0.25
CA MET A 50 15.97 -9.23 -1.04
C MET A 50 17.39 -9.29 -0.47
N ARG A 51 17.53 -9.20 0.87
CA ARG A 51 18.83 -9.38 1.53
C ARG A 51 19.37 -10.80 1.33
N ARG A 52 18.54 -11.83 1.52
CA ARG A 52 18.93 -13.24 1.35
C ARG A 52 19.43 -13.55 -0.06
N ARG A 53 18.88 -12.88 -1.08
CA ARG A 53 19.31 -13.00 -2.49
C ARG A 53 20.57 -12.20 -2.83
N GLY A 54 21.18 -11.50 -1.87
CA GLY A 54 22.35 -10.67 -2.11
C GLY A 54 22.05 -9.34 -2.79
N THR A 55 20.78 -8.93 -2.85
CA THR A 55 20.31 -7.67 -3.46
C THR A 55 19.59 -6.83 -2.41
N PRO A 56 20.26 -6.37 -1.34
CA PRO A 56 19.60 -5.66 -0.25
C PRO A 56 18.96 -4.35 -0.76
N PHE A 57 17.71 -4.10 -0.35
CA PHE A 57 17.00 -2.86 -0.65
C PHE A 57 17.26 -1.82 0.44
N SER A 58 17.53 -0.58 0.02
CA SER A 58 17.64 0.58 0.89
C SER A 58 16.95 1.77 0.23
N GLY A 59 15.95 2.34 0.89
CA GLY A 59 15.13 3.42 0.36
C GLY A 59 13.70 3.35 0.88
N LEU A 60 12.78 4.01 0.17
CA LEU A 60 11.35 3.98 0.47
C LEU A 60 10.68 2.86 -0.31
N LEU A 61 10.17 1.84 0.40
CA LEU A 61 9.38 0.77 -0.18
C LEU A 61 7.90 1.16 -0.19
N TYR A 62 7.36 1.42 -1.38
CA TYR A 62 5.93 1.66 -1.57
C TYR A 62 5.22 0.36 -1.91
N ALA A 63 4.32 -0.09 -1.03
CA ALA A 63 3.47 -1.25 -1.28
C ALA A 63 2.05 -0.82 -1.62
N GLY A 64 1.63 -1.05 -2.87
CA GLY A 64 0.24 -0.90 -3.28
C GLY A 64 -0.55 -2.15 -2.88
N LEU A 65 -1.57 -1.97 -2.03
CA LEU A 65 -2.39 -3.07 -1.52
C LEU A 65 -3.84 -2.89 -1.93
N ALA A 66 -4.49 -4.00 -2.29
CA ALA A 66 -5.92 -4.09 -2.38
C ALA A 66 -6.42 -4.89 -1.17
N ILE A 67 -7.05 -4.21 -0.21
CA ILE A 67 -7.61 -4.86 0.98
C ILE A 67 -8.87 -5.61 0.56
N THR A 68 -8.96 -6.88 0.96
CA THR A 68 -10.08 -7.74 0.58
C THR A 68 -11.24 -7.58 1.54
N SER A 69 -12.37 -8.20 1.24
CA SER A 69 -13.52 -8.24 2.16
C SER A 69 -13.25 -8.96 3.48
N ARG A 70 -12.13 -9.66 3.63
CA ARG A 70 -11.72 -10.36 4.85
C ARG A 70 -10.65 -9.61 5.65
N GLY A 71 -10.27 -8.41 5.21
CA GLY A 71 -8.96 -7.84 5.50
C GLY A 71 -7.98 -8.39 4.49
#